data_AF-L7F7F0-F1
#
_entry.id   AF-L7F7F0-F1
#
_cell.length_a   1.000
_cell.length_b   1.000
_cell.length_c   1.000
_cell.angle_alpha   90.00
_cell.angle_beta   90.00
_cell.angle_gamma   90.00
#
_symmetry.space_group_name_H-M   'P 1'
#
loop_
_entity.id
_entity.type
_entity.pdbx_description
1 polymer ?
#
loop_
_entity_poly.entity_id
_entity_poly.type
_entity_poly.pdbx_seq_one_letter_code
_entity_poly.pdbx_strand_id
1 'polypeptide(L)'
;MFFYDPYQAARNVVSLRKARATRPDPQPSDEPADPFDANFQALHWAVVCADNSASWPRDPARYRHDAIRDGARLPLYGDFTSNITPCAFWPRGAEPATRVSNTVGALILQNQWDSQTPAASGRAMHRALRGSCLFQVRGGRDHGVYGIPSTPVCATITVNTYLVTGRLPSGDITCRTSREEHAPRPAPFRSRWESPGTFLGLPAPPSGTSVKQLKGHSHRSATIGHSSWQVTAFAGLFRDM
;
A
#
# COMPACT_ATOMS: atom_id res chain seq x y z
N MET A 1 12.71 -0.85 -8.70
CA MET A 1 12.87 0.47 -8.06
C MET A 1 11.81 0.63 -6.98
N PHE A 2 12.15 0.34 -5.74
CA PHE A 2 11.23 0.47 -4.61
C PHE A 2 11.23 1.92 -4.13
N PHE A 3 10.05 2.53 -4.04
CA PHE A 3 9.90 3.96 -3.75
C PHE A 3 10.14 4.24 -2.27
N TYR A 4 11.41 4.45 -1.90
CA TYR A 4 11.77 4.90 -0.55
C TYR A 4 11.44 6.39 -0.31
N ASP A 5 11.11 7.14 -1.36
CA ASP A 5 10.71 8.55 -1.23
C ASP A 5 9.47 8.88 -2.10
N PRO A 6 8.30 9.13 -1.51
CA PRO A 6 7.08 9.45 -2.25
C PRO A 6 7.17 10.76 -3.04
N TYR A 7 8.04 11.70 -2.66
CA TYR A 7 8.24 12.94 -3.40
C TYR A 7 9.08 12.72 -4.66
N GLN A 8 10.05 11.81 -4.62
CA GLN A 8 10.75 11.39 -5.84
C GLN A 8 9.81 10.66 -6.79
N ALA A 9 8.98 9.76 -6.28
CA ALA A 9 7.97 9.07 -7.08
C ALA A 9 7.01 10.07 -7.76
N ALA A 10 6.49 11.03 -7.00
CA ALA A 10 5.60 12.07 -7.55
C ALA A 10 6.29 12.93 -8.62
N ARG A 11 7.56 13.31 -8.40
CA ARG A 11 8.35 14.05 -9.41
C ARG A 11 8.55 13.23 -10.68
N ASN A 12 8.89 11.95 -10.54
CA ASN A 12 9.08 11.05 -11.68
C ASN A 12 7.78 10.89 -12.47
N VAL A 13 6.64 10.71 -11.80
CA VAL A 13 5.35 10.62 -12.49
C VAL A 13 4.95 11.93 -13.15
N VAL A 14 5.20 13.07 -12.52
CA VAL A 14 4.99 14.39 -13.15
C VAL A 14 5.89 14.54 -14.38
N SER A 15 7.16 14.15 -14.30
CA SER A 15 8.08 14.16 -15.44
C SER A 15 7.60 13.24 -16.56
N LEU A 16 7.16 12.01 -16.26
CA LEU A 16 6.61 11.06 -17.23
C LEU A 16 5.31 11.58 -17.88
N ARG A 17 4.43 12.24 -17.12
CA ARG A 17 3.20 12.83 -17.67
C ARG A 17 3.46 14.09 -18.51
N LYS A 18 4.50 14.85 -18.17
CA LYS A 18 4.94 16.03 -18.94
C LYS A 18 5.75 15.66 -20.16
N ALA A 19 6.43 14.52 -20.14
CA ALA A 19 7.05 13.95 -21.32
C ALA A 19 5.94 13.77 -22.36
N ARG A 20 5.98 14.58 -23.40
CA ARG A 20 5.13 14.41 -24.57
C ARG A 20 5.43 12.98 -25.05
N ALA A 21 4.43 12.11 -25.11
CA ALA A 21 4.58 10.82 -25.78
C ALA A 21 4.79 11.11 -27.28
N THR A 22 5.98 11.55 -27.65
CA THR A 22 6.32 11.84 -29.05
C THR A 22 6.47 10.55 -29.83
N ARG A 23 6.81 9.45 -29.16
CA ARG A 23 6.55 8.05 -29.51
C ARG A 23 6.50 7.24 -28.20
N PRO A 24 5.64 6.24 -28.03
CA PRO A 24 5.97 5.16 -27.10
C PRO A 24 7.36 4.68 -27.51
N ASP A 25 8.30 4.48 -26.59
CA ASP A 25 9.51 3.74 -26.95
C ASP A 25 9.03 2.33 -27.35
N PRO A 26 8.98 2.00 -28.65
CA PRO A 26 8.27 0.80 -29.11
C PRO A 26 9.21 -0.40 -29.15
N GLN A 27 10.49 -0.21 -28.78
CA GLN A 27 11.48 -1.26 -28.84
C GLN A 27 11.94 -1.54 -27.41
N PRO A 28 11.74 -2.78 -26.92
CA PRO A 28 12.61 -3.28 -25.87
C PRO A 28 14.05 -3.01 -26.33
N SER A 29 14.91 -2.50 -25.45
CA SER A 29 16.33 -2.44 -25.79
C SER A 29 16.78 -3.85 -26.17
N ASP A 30 17.45 -4.00 -27.31
CA ASP A 30 18.14 -5.26 -27.67
C ASP A 30 19.33 -5.53 -26.73
N GLU A 31 19.65 -4.57 -25.86
CA GLU A 31 20.57 -4.75 -24.76
C GLU A 31 20.09 -5.89 -23.86
N PRO A 32 20.96 -6.87 -23.56
CA PRO A 32 20.66 -7.89 -22.59
C PRO A 32 20.21 -7.26 -21.27
N ALA A 33 19.14 -7.80 -20.69
CA ALA A 33 18.76 -7.42 -19.33
C ALA A 33 19.95 -7.61 -18.39
N ASP A 34 20.12 -6.68 -17.46
CA ASP A 34 21.11 -6.84 -16.40
C ASP A 34 20.88 -8.20 -15.69
N PRO A 35 21.89 -9.09 -15.62
CA PRO A 35 21.68 -10.43 -15.09
C PRO A 35 21.19 -10.45 -13.64
N PHE A 36 21.57 -9.48 -12.83
CA PHE A 36 21.11 -9.39 -11.44
C PHE A 36 19.62 -9.04 -11.40
N ASP A 37 19.19 -8.01 -12.14
CA ASP A 37 17.79 -7.62 -12.21
C ASP A 37 16.92 -8.72 -12.81
N ALA A 38 17.39 -9.38 -13.89
CA ALA A 38 16.68 -10.48 -14.53
C ALA A 38 16.49 -11.67 -13.57
N ASN A 39 17.56 -12.09 -12.87
CA ASN A 39 17.49 -13.17 -11.90
C ASN A 39 16.62 -12.81 -10.69
N PHE A 40 16.71 -11.58 -10.20
CA PHE A 40 15.86 -11.09 -9.11
C PHE A 40 14.38 -11.16 -9.48
N GLN A 41 14.00 -10.68 -10.68
CA GLN A 41 12.61 -10.73 -11.14
C GLN A 41 12.13 -12.18 -11.35
N ALA A 42 12.96 -13.03 -11.97
CA ALA A 42 12.63 -14.43 -12.18
C ALA A 42 12.34 -15.15 -10.86
N LEU A 43 13.23 -14.99 -9.87
CA LEU A 43 13.06 -15.60 -8.55
C LEU A 43 11.88 -15.01 -7.78
N HIS A 44 11.71 -13.69 -7.82
CA HIS A 44 10.59 -13.02 -7.16
C HIS A 44 9.25 -13.58 -7.62
N TRP A 45 9.03 -13.67 -8.93
CA TRP A 45 7.78 -14.19 -9.47
C TRP A 45 7.64 -15.70 -9.23
N ALA A 46 8.72 -16.47 -9.33
CA ALA A 46 8.66 -17.91 -9.05
C ALA A 46 8.15 -18.21 -7.63
N VAL A 47 8.64 -17.48 -6.63
CA VAL A 47 8.23 -17.63 -5.23
C VAL A 47 6.82 -17.08 -5.00
N VAL A 48 6.56 -15.83 -5.38
CA VAL A 48 5.26 -15.16 -5.14
C VAL A 48 4.10 -15.91 -5.77
N CYS A 49 4.28 -16.43 -6.98
CA CYS A 49 3.23 -17.17 -7.66
C CYS A 49 3.01 -18.56 -7.06
N ALA A 50 4.05 -19.21 -6.55
CA ALA A 50 3.95 -20.53 -5.92
C ALA A 50 3.29 -20.47 -4.53
N ASP A 51 3.74 -19.56 -3.66
CA ASP A 51 3.33 -19.46 -2.25
C ASP A 51 1.83 -19.29 -2.05
N ASN A 52 1.17 -18.67 -3.03
CA ASN A 52 -0.25 -18.36 -2.92
C ASN A 52 -1.02 -18.60 -4.24
N SER A 53 -0.66 -19.68 -4.93
CA SER A 53 -1.21 -20.05 -6.24
C SER A 53 -2.74 -20.08 -6.36
N ALA A 54 -3.45 -20.26 -5.24
CA ALA A 54 -4.92 -20.26 -5.18
C ALA A 54 -5.53 -18.85 -5.10
N SER A 55 -4.77 -17.83 -4.67
CA SER A 55 -5.26 -16.46 -4.52
C SER A 55 -5.13 -15.61 -5.78
N TRP A 56 -4.41 -16.09 -6.79
CA TRP A 56 -4.23 -15.38 -8.06
C TRP A 56 -5.38 -15.69 -9.03
N PRO A 57 -6.15 -14.68 -9.50
CA PRO A 57 -7.15 -14.90 -10.53
C PRO A 57 -6.55 -15.54 -11.80
N ARG A 58 -7.27 -16.49 -12.40
CA ARG A 58 -6.84 -17.12 -13.66
C ARG A 58 -7.41 -16.46 -14.90
N ASP A 59 -8.47 -15.67 -14.73
CA ASP A 59 -9.16 -15.00 -15.82
C ASP A 59 -8.52 -13.62 -16.11
N PRO A 60 -7.90 -13.42 -17.29
CA PRO A 60 -7.34 -12.12 -17.70
C PRO A 60 -8.37 -10.98 -17.70
N ALA A 61 -9.66 -11.27 -17.95
CA ALA A 61 -10.70 -10.25 -17.98
C ALA A 61 -10.86 -9.56 -16.62
N ARG A 62 -10.59 -10.28 -15.52
CA ARG A 62 -10.61 -9.72 -14.17
C ARG A 62 -9.51 -8.68 -13.97
N TYR A 63 -8.28 -8.97 -14.39
CA TYR A 63 -7.18 -8.01 -14.34
C TYR A 63 -7.48 -6.76 -15.17
N ARG A 64 -8.02 -6.93 -16.38
CA ARG A 64 -8.44 -5.79 -17.21
C ARG A 64 -9.48 -4.92 -16.50
N HIS A 65 -10.52 -5.53 -15.95
CA HIS A 65 -11.55 -4.81 -15.20
C HIS A 65 -10.95 -4.04 -14.01
N ASP A 66 -10.07 -4.71 -13.25
CA ASP A 66 -9.48 -4.14 -12.06
C ASP A 66 -8.47 -3.03 -12.37
N ALA A 67 -7.68 -3.16 -13.43
CA ALA A 67 -6.80 -2.08 -13.93
C ALA A 67 -7.59 -0.84 -14.35
N ILE A 68 -8.73 -0.98 -15.04
CA ILE A 68 -9.60 0.15 -15.41
C ILE A 68 -10.18 0.82 -14.16
N ARG A 69 -10.74 0.02 -13.25
CA ARG A 69 -11.34 0.52 -12.00
C ARG A 69 -10.30 1.24 -11.14
N ASP A 70 -9.16 0.61 -10.92
CA ASP A 70 -8.15 1.09 -9.98
C ASP A 70 -7.30 2.20 -10.59
N GLY A 71 -7.10 2.22 -11.91
CA GLY A 71 -6.55 3.38 -12.62
C GLY A 71 -7.41 4.64 -12.44
N ALA A 72 -8.74 4.51 -12.45
CA ALA A 72 -9.63 5.64 -12.17
C ALA A 72 -9.61 6.06 -10.68
N ARG A 73 -9.51 5.09 -9.76
CA ARG A 73 -9.56 5.33 -8.31
C ARG A 73 -8.23 5.81 -7.72
N LEU A 74 -7.11 5.33 -8.24
CA LEU A 74 -5.75 5.58 -7.78
C LEU A 74 -4.88 6.06 -8.96
N PRO A 75 -5.06 7.32 -9.41
CA PRO A 75 -4.56 7.78 -10.72
C PRO A 75 -3.04 7.77 -10.89
N LEU A 76 -2.28 7.60 -9.80
CA LEU A 76 -0.82 7.54 -9.85
C LEU A 76 -0.29 6.14 -10.22
N TYR A 77 -0.96 5.07 -9.78
CA TYR A 77 -0.36 3.72 -9.78
C TYR A 77 -1.36 2.55 -9.74
N GLY A 78 -2.67 2.84 -9.79
CA GLY A 78 -3.72 1.82 -9.60
C GLY A 78 -3.85 0.82 -10.75
N ASP A 79 -3.66 1.28 -11.98
CA ASP A 79 -3.66 0.43 -13.17
C ASP A 79 -2.43 -0.49 -13.20
N PHE A 80 -1.25 0.04 -12.90
CA PHE A 80 0.00 -0.71 -12.81
C PHE A 80 -0.10 -1.83 -11.76
N THR A 81 -0.59 -1.52 -10.56
CA THR A 81 -0.70 -2.49 -9.46
C THR A 81 -1.79 -3.54 -9.65
N SER A 82 -2.74 -3.28 -10.55
CA SER A 82 -3.86 -4.19 -10.82
C SER A 82 -3.74 -4.92 -12.16
N ASN A 83 -2.62 -4.72 -12.87
CA ASN A 83 -2.37 -5.35 -14.16
C ASN A 83 -2.09 -6.86 -14.01
N ILE A 84 -2.20 -7.58 -15.13
CA ILE A 84 -1.93 -9.01 -15.16
C ILE A 84 -0.46 -9.30 -14.83
N THR A 85 -0.24 -10.35 -14.04
CA THR A 85 1.08 -10.82 -13.63
C THR A 85 1.32 -12.25 -14.13
N PRO A 86 2.58 -12.75 -14.12
CA PRO A 86 2.86 -14.14 -14.47
C PRO A 86 2.04 -15.15 -13.64
N CYS A 87 1.60 -14.77 -12.44
CA CYS A 87 0.86 -15.65 -11.53
C CYS A 87 -0.49 -16.13 -12.07
N ALA A 88 -1.12 -15.38 -13.00
CA ALA A 88 -2.36 -15.81 -13.65
C ALA A 88 -2.17 -17.11 -14.45
N PHE A 89 -0.95 -17.36 -14.91
CA PHE A 89 -0.57 -18.50 -15.74
C PHE A 89 0.29 -19.53 -14.99
N TRP A 90 0.66 -19.24 -13.73
CA TRP A 90 1.52 -20.11 -12.95
C TRP A 90 0.80 -21.41 -12.59
N PRO A 91 1.47 -22.57 -12.62
CA PRO A 91 0.90 -23.82 -12.12
C PRO A 91 0.48 -23.69 -10.64
N ARG A 92 -0.31 -24.66 -10.15
CA ARG A 92 -0.62 -24.70 -8.71
C ARG A 92 0.69 -24.89 -7.94
N GLY A 93 0.86 -24.10 -6.88
CA GLY A 93 1.97 -24.24 -5.95
C GLY A 93 1.96 -25.62 -5.31
N ALA A 94 3.14 -26.15 -5.03
CA ALA A 94 3.30 -27.49 -4.48
C ALA A 94 2.88 -27.57 -3.01
N GLU A 95 2.98 -26.46 -2.28
CA GLU A 95 2.73 -26.42 -0.84
C GLU A 95 1.35 -25.83 -0.51
N PRO A 96 0.64 -26.38 0.49
CA PRO A 96 -0.55 -25.75 1.02
C PRO A 96 -0.19 -24.47 1.80
N ALA A 97 -1.16 -23.55 1.93
CA ALA A 97 -0.97 -22.35 2.74
C ALA A 97 -0.59 -22.71 4.18
N THR A 98 0.44 -22.04 4.70
CA THR A 98 0.95 -22.27 6.06
C THR A 98 -0.10 -21.94 7.10
N ARG A 99 -0.46 -22.94 7.91
CA ARG A 99 -1.28 -22.72 9.11
C ARG A 99 -0.44 -22.10 10.20
N VAL A 100 -0.88 -20.96 10.73
CA VAL A 100 -0.16 -20.27 11.82
C VAL A 100 -0.56 -20.86 13.16
N SER A 101 0.39 -21.54 13.80
CA SER A 101 0.27 -22.14 15.14
C SER A 101 1.50 -21.82 15.99
N ASN A 102 1.80 -20.53 16.13
CA ASN A 102 2.97 -20.08 16.89
C ASN A 102 2.77 -20.26 18.41
N THR A 103 3.84 -20.61 19.10
CA THR A 103 3.88 -20.74 20.58
C THR A 103 4.66 -19.61 21.25
N VAL A 104 5.45 -18.86 20.48
CA VAL A 104 6.23 -17.72 20.94
C VAL A 104 5.61 -16.42 20.40
N GLY A 105 5.64 -15.38 21.22
CA GLY A 105 5.23 -14.04 20.79
C GLY A 105 6.23 -13.46 19.78
N ALA A 106 5.77 -12.52 18.97
CA ALA A 106 6.59 -11.82 17.99
C ALA A 106 6.32 -10.31 18.03
N LEU A 107 7.37 -9.51 17.80
CA LEU A 107 7.24 -8.07 17.60
C LEU A 107 7.01 -7.78 16.11
N ILE A 108 5.85 -7.22 15.77
CA ILE A 108 5.50 -6.85 14.40
C ILE A 108 5.72 -5.35 14.24
N LEU A 109 6.55 -4.95 13.28
CA LEU A 109 6.85 -3.54 13.01
C LEU A 109 6.08 -3.07 11.78
N GLN A 110 5.42 -1.91 11.88
CA GLN A 110 4.59 -1.40 10.80
C GLN A 110 4.67 0.12 10.68
N ASN A 111 5.07 0.62 9.51
CA ASN A 111 4.86 2.03 9.16
C ASN A 111 3.40 2.27 8.77
N GLN A 112 2.83 3.42 9.18
CA GLN A 112 1.44 3.77 8.87
C GLN A 112 1.14 3.80 7.36
N TRP A 113 2.09 4.31 6.57
CA TRP A 113 1.95 4.54 5.13
C TRP A 113 2.94 3.72 4.30
N ASP A 114 3.33 2.54 4.78
CA ASP A 114 4.09 1.57 3.96
C ASP A 114 3.25 1.16 2.74
N SER A 115 3.79 1.39 1.55
CA SER A 115 3.09 1.13 0.28
C SER A 115 3.19 -0.32 -0.19
N GLN A 116 4.17 -1.08 0.30
CA GLN A 116 4.39 -2.47 -0.13
C GLN A 116 3.76 -3.46 0.85
N THR A 117 3.86 -3.17 2.15
CA THR A 117 3.19 -3.92 3.22
C THR A 117 2.28 -3.00 4.02
N PRO A 118 1.09 -2.64 3.49
CA PRO A 118 0.15 -1.73 4.15
C PRO A 118 -0.22 -2.15 5.57
N ALA A 119 -0.51 -1.14 6.40
CA ALA A 119 -0.84 -1.34 7.81
C ALA A 119 -2.02 -2.31 8.07
N ALA A 120 -2.90 -2.50 7.10
CA ALA A 120 -3.95 -3.51 7.17
C ALA A 120 -3.39 -4.95 7.24
N SER A 121 -2.33 -5.26 6.46
CA SER A 121 -1.61 -6.55 6.50
C SER A 121 -0.90 -6.73 7.84
N GLY A 122 -0.19 -5.71 8.35
CA GLY A 122 0.45 -5.78 9.66
C GLY A 122 -0.55 -6.07 10.79
N ARG A 123 -1.73 -5.43 10.76
CA ARG A 123 -2.81 -5.74 11.71
C ARG A 123 -3.40 -7.15 11.52
N ALA A 124 -3.46 -7.66 10.30
CA ALA A 124 -3.90 -9.03 10.05
C ALA A 124 -2.92 -10.05 10.61
N MET A 125 -1.61 -9.82 10.39
CA MET A 125 -0.55 -10.63 10.97
C MET A 125 -0.62 -10.63 12.51
N HIS A 126 -0.84 -9.47 13.12
CA HIS A 126 -0.98 -9.35 14.57
C HIS A 126 -2.17 -10.16 15.12
N ARG A 127 -3.30 -10.17 14.41
CA ARG A 127 -4.46 -11.00 14.81
C ARG A 127 -4.18 -12.50 14.70
N ALA A 128 -3.34 -12.92 13.76
CA ALA A 128 -3.04 -14.32 13.54
C ALA A 128 -1.92 -14.86 14.43
N LEU A 129 -0.88 -14.06 14.68
CA LEU A 129 0.21 -14.43 15.56
C LEU A 129 -0.19 -14.22 17.02
N ARG A 130 -0.47 -15.34 17.70
CA ARG A 130 -0.86 -15.32 19.12
C ARG A 130 0.25 -14.75 19.98
N GLY A 131 -0.09 -13.88 20.93
CA GLY A 131 0.88 -13.25 21.82
C GLY A 131 1.85 -12.29 21.13
N SER A 132 1.57 -11.88 19.89
CA SER A 132 2.36 -10.84 19.22
C SER A 132 2.07 -9.45 19.81
N CYS A 133 3.00 -8.52 19.58
CA CYS A 133 2.84 -7.10 19.88
C CYS A 133 3.00 -6.31 18.58
N LEU A 134 2.08 -5.40 18.30
CA LEU A 134 2.17 -4.52 17.13
C LEU A 134 2.81 -3.18 17.51
N PHE A 135 3.96 -2.90 16.90
CA PHE A 135 4.63 -1.61 16.96
C PHE A 135 4.35 -0.82 15.68
N GLN A 136 3.71 0.33 15.81
CA GLN A 136 3.35 1.20 14.69
C GLN A 136 4.13 2.51 14.70
N VAL A 137 4.68 2.91 13.56
CA VAL A 137 5.23 4.27 13.37
C VAL A 137 4.20 5.13 12.67
N ARG A 138 3.59 6.04 13.43
CA ARG A 138 2.67 7.05 12.93
C ARG A 138 3.41 8.05 12.05
N GLY A 139 2.83 8.35 10.90
CA GLY A 139 3.44 9.19 9.87
C GLY A 139 4.59 8.54 9.09
N GLY A 140 5.03 7.33 9.46
CA GLY A 140 6.08 6.58 8.75
C GLY A 140 5.62 6.17 7.35
N ARG A 141 6.52 6.30 6.37
CA ARG A 141 6.23 6.08 4.93
C ARG A 141 7.15 5.09 4.24
N ASP A 142 8.21 4.66 4.93
CA ASP A 142 9.20 3.76 4.37
C ASP A 142 8.67 2.33 4.29
N HIS A 143 9.30 1.54 3.43
CA HIS A 143 9.14 0.09 3.46
C HIS A 143 10.16 -0.52 4.41
N GLY A 144 9.67 -1.12 5.50
CA GLY A 144 10.47 -1.49 6.66
C GLY A 144 10.59 -0.38 7.71
N VAL A 145 10.89 -0.77 8.95
CA VAL A 145 10.90 0.14 10.13
C VAL A 145 12.25 0.18 10.84
N TYR A 146 13.00 -0.92 10.82
CA TYR A 146 14.21 -1.13 11.62
C TYR A 146 15.37 -1.58 10.74
N GLY A 147 16.59 -1.17 11.08
CA GLY A 147 17.81 -1.49 10.31
C GLY A 147 17.97 -0.65 9.04
N ILE A 148 17.17 0.42 8.89
CA ILE A 148 17.20 1.34 7.75
C ILE A 148 17.60 2.76 8.17
N PRO A 149 18.14 3.60 7.25
CA PRO A 149 18.61 4.94 7.60
C PRO A 149 17.57 5.84 8.27
N SER A 150 16.28 5.65 7.99
CA SER A 150 15.17 6.43 8.55
C SER A 150 14.57 5.87 9.84
N THR A 151 15.19 4.83 10.44
CA THR A 151 14.70 4.17 11.66
C THR A 151 14.53 5.17 12.81
N PRO A 152 13.31 5.37 13.36
CA PRO A 152 13.10 6.24 14.52
C PRO A 152 13.76 5.68 15.79
N VAL A 153 14.27 6.56 16.66
CA VAL A 153 14.96 6.17 17.92
C VAL A 153 14.12 5.23 18.79
N CYS A 154 12.82 5.49 18.91
CA CYS A 154 11.88 4.63 19.64
C CYS A 154 11.81 3.19 19.07
N ALA A 155 11.92 3.03 17.75
CA ALA A 155 11.90 1.73 17.09
C ALA A 155 13.20 1.00 17.40
N THR A 156 14.35 1.68 17.30
CA THR A 156 15.65 1.13 17.70
C THR A 156 15.64 0.63 19.14
N ILE A 157 15.17 1.44 20.09
CA ILE A 157 15.13 1.05 21.52
C ILE A 157 14.21 -0.16 21.74
N THR A 158 13.00 -0.12 21.17
CA THR A 158 12.00 -1.19 21.35
C THR A 158 12.51 -2.51 20.76
N VAL A 159 12.99 -2.47 19.51
CA VAL A 159 13.49 -3.66 18.82
C VAL A 159 14.73 -4.22 19.50
N ASN A 160 15.71 -3.37 19.85
CA ASN A 160 16.92 -3.83 20.51
C ASN A 160 16.61 -4.46 21.88
N THR A 161 15.69 -3.87 22.65
CA THR A 161 15.27 -4.44 23.93
C THR A 161 14.62 -5.80 23.73
N TYR A 162 13.73 -5.94 22.76
CA TYR A 162 13.12 -7.23 22.41
C TYR A 162 14.17 -8.27 21.99
N LEU A 163 15.10 -7.91 21.11
CA LEU A 163 16.13 -8.83 20.61
C LEU A 163 17.13 -9.26 21.70
N VAL A 164 17.50 -8.35 22.62
CA VAL A 164 18.44 -8.66 23.71
C VAL A 164 17.78 -9.47 24.83
N THR A 165 16.53 -9.16 25.16
CA THR A 165 15.87 -9.74 26.35
C THR A 165 14.88 -10.86 26.04
N GLY A 166 14.44 -10.98 24.79
CA GLY A 166 13.31 -11.81 24.37
C GLY A 166 11.95 -11.33 24.88
N ARG A 167 11.88 -10.17 25.57
CA ARG A 167 10.65 -9.66 26.19
C ARG A 167 9.94 -8.70 25.26
N LEU A 168 8.67 -9.00 24.98
CA LEU A 168 7.79 -8.07 24.27
C LEU A 168 7.33 -6.92 25.19
N PRO A 169 6.97 -5.77 24.60
CA PRO A 169 6.17 -4.78 25.31
C PRO A 169 4.88 -5.38 25.88
N SER A 170 4.35 -4.77 26.95
CA SER A 170 3.10 -5.23 27.59
C SER A 170 1.85 -5.05 26.73
N GLY A 171 1.97 -4.34 25.60
CA GLY A 171 0.89 -4.10 24.66
C GLY A 171 1.39 -3.35 23.42
N ASP A 172 0.50 -3.12 22.47
CA ASP A 172 0.82 -2.41 21.23
C ASP A 172 1.39 -1.02 21.49
N ILE A 173 2.41 -0.66 20.71
CA ILE A 173 3.10 0.62 20.83
C ILE A 173 2.86 1.44 19.57
N THR A 174 2.63 2.73 19.74
CA THR A 174 2.71 3.70 18.64
C THR A 174 3.84 4.68 18.90
N CYS A 175 4.76 4.77 17.96
CA CYS A 175 5.76 5.81 17.92
C CYS A 175 5.43 6.86 16.84
N ARG A 176 5.96 8.07 16.99
CA ARG A 176 5.93 9.12 15.96
C ARG A 176 7.24 9.17 15.20
N THR A 177 7.19 9.57 13.94
CA THR A 177 8.41 9.96 13.22
C THR A 177 9.03 11.20 13.87
N SER A 178 10.37 11.32 13.79
CA SER A 178 11.07 12.56 14.19
C SER A 178 10.52 13.79 13.48
N ARG A 179 10.12 13.65 12.20
CA ARG A 179 9.48 14.73 11.43
C ARG A 179 8.13 15.17 12.00
N GLU A 180 7.34 14.25 12.53
CA GLU A 180 6.06 14.58 13.20
C GLU A 180 6.29 15.18 14.60
N GLU A 181 7.34 14.74 15.30
CA GLU A 181 7.74 15.27 16.60
C GLU A 181 8.16 16.75 16.52
N HIS A 182 8.78 17.15 15.40
CA HIS A 182 9.19 18.54 15.14
C HIS A 182 8.18 19.34 14.30
N ALA A 183 7.03 18.77 13.93
CA ALA A 183 6.02 19.49 13.17
C ALA A 183 5.29 20.51 14.07
N PRO A 184 5.10 21.78 13.62
CA PRO A 184 4.26 22.72 14.35
C PRO A 184 2.86 22.15 14.53
N ARG A 185 2.25 22.32 15.71
CA ARG A 185 0.85 21.93 15.93
C ARG A 185 -0.02 22.58 14.84
N PRO A 186 -0.90 21.83 14.16
CA PRO A 186 -1.75 22.43 13.14
C PRO A 186 -2.58 23.54 13.78
N ALA A 187 -2.50 24.74 13.21
CA ALA A 187 -3.36 25.85 13.61
C ALA A 187 -4.83 25.44 13.40
N PRO A 188 -5.76 25.89 14.25
CA PRO A 188 -7.17 25.63 14.04
C PRO A 188 -7.57 26.12 12.65
N PHE A 189 -8.26 25.25 11.90
CA PHE A 189 -8.72 25.53 10.54
C PHE A 189 -9.67 26.73 10.57
N ARG A 190 -9.17 27.92 10.19
CA ARG A 190 -10.02 29.06 9.86
C ARG A 190 -10.37 28.95 8.39
N SER A 191 -11.65 28.70 8.13
CA SER A 191 -12.18 28.58 6.79
C SER A 191 -12.03 29.90 6.03
N ARG A 192 -11.35 29.84 4.88
CA ARG A 192 -11.12 30.95 3.95
C ARG A 192 -12.41 31.28 3.17
N TRP A 193 -13.49 31.64 3.85
CA TRP A 193 -14.70 32.16 3.21
C TRP A 193 -15.22 33.48 3.81
N GLU A 194 -14.58 34.00 4.87
CA GLU A 194 -15.07 35.20 5.59
C GLU A 194 -14.30 36.51 5.27
N SER A 195 -13.46 36.57 4.23
CA SER A 195 -12.81 37.83 3.84
C SER A 195 -13.52 38.49 2.65
N PRO A 196 -14.00 39.74 2.75
CA PRO A 196 -14.69 40.42 1.66
C PRO A 196 -13.66 40.92 0.64
N GLY A 197 -13.56 40.22 -0.49
CA GLY A 197 -12.72 40.60 -1.63
C GLY A 197 -13.56 40.66 -2.90
N THR A 198 -13.49 41.80 -3.59
CA THR A 198 -14.27 42.23 -4.75
C THR A 198 -14.24 41.21 -5.90
N PHE A 199 -15.39 40.60 -6.22
CA PHE A 199 -15.55 39.79 -7.43
C PHE A 199 -15.78 40.69 -8.65
N LEU A 200 -14.86 40.68 -9.61
CA LEU A 200 -15.17 41.06 -10.99
C LEU A 200 -16.02 39.94 -11.60
N GLY A 201 -17.23 40.31 -12.03
CA GLY A 201 -18.29 39.40 -12.42
C GLY A 201 -17.99 38.59 -13.69
N LEU A 202 -18.39 37.32 -13.64
CA LEU A 202 -18.69 36.49 -14.81
C LEU A 202 -20.17 36.11 -14.75
N PRO A 203 -20.88 36.06 -15.90
CA PRO A 203 -22.34 35.89 -15.91
C PRO A 203 -22.76 34.49 -15.46
N ALA A 204 -23.87 34.44 -14.72
CA ALA A 204 -24.44 33.22 -14.15
C ALA A 204 -25.02 32.28 -15.24
N PRO A 205 -24.92 30.94 -15.08
CA PRO A 205 -25.68 30.00 -15.88
C PRO A 205 -27.17 29.98 -15.46
N PRO A 206 -28.10 29.68 -16.39
CA PRO A 206 -29.53 29.74 -16.13
C PRO A 206 -29.99 28.70 -15.11
N SER A 207 -30.90 29.16 -14.25
CA SER A 207 -31.60 28.43 -13.21
C SER A 207 -32.60 27.44 -13.80
N GLY A 208 -32.51 26.17 -13.40
CA GLY A 208 -33.63 25.25 -13.55
C GLY A 208 -33.25 23.78 -13.66
N THR A 209 -33.05 23.09 -12.53
CA THR A 209 -33.69 21.78 -12.30
C THR A 209 -33.63 21.39 -10.83
N SER A 210 -34.78 20.97 -10.32
CA SER A 210 -35.06 20.65 -8.92
C SER A 210 -34.29 19.40 -8.46
N VAL A 211 -33.55 19.47 -7.35
CA VAL A 211 -32.94 18.31 -6.71
C VAL A 211 -34.01 17.58 -5.91
N LYS A 212 -34.47 16.43 -6.42
CA LYS A 212 -35.25 15.48 -5.60
C LYS A 212 -34.33 14.80 -4.62
N GLN A 213 -34.61 15.02 -3.33
CA GLN A 213 -34.04 14.32 -2.19
C GLN A 213 -34.56 12.89 -2.15
N LEU A 214 -33.69 11.89 -2.33
CA LEU A 214 -34.02 10.49 -2.04
C LEU A 214 -33.32 10.06 -0.74
N LYS A 215 -34.15 9.82 0.28
CA LYS A 215 -33.82 9.14 1.53
C LYS A 215 -33.37 7.69 1.24
N GLY A 216 -32.45 7.21 2.07
CA GLY A 216 -31.63 6.02 1.85
C GLY A 216 -32.34 4.67 1.87
N HIS A 217 -31.54 3.61 1.73
CA HIS A 217 -31.59 2.37 2.51
C HIS A 217 -30.44 1.43 2.12
N SER A 218 -29.99 0.68 3.13
CA SER A 218 -29.44 -0.69 3.08
C SER A 218 -27.98 -0.92 2.68
N HIS A 219 -27.23 -1.38 3.69
CA HIS A 219 -26.10 -2.30 3.65
C HIS A 219 -25.98 -3.12 2.37
N ARG A 220 -24.83 -3.01 1.69
CA ARG A 220 -24.31 -4.03 0.77
C ARG A 220 -22.80 -4.16 0.97
N SER A 221 -22.36 -5.42 1.12
CA SER A 221 -20.98 -5.85 1.26
C SER A 221 -20.05 -5.18 0.26
N ALA A 222 -18.95 -4.60 0.75
CA ALA A 222 -17.88 -4.08 -0.07
C ALA A 222 -17.00 -5.23 -0.58
N THR A 223 -17.03 -5.47 -1.90
CA THR A 223 -16.11 -6.36 -2.59
C THR A 223 -14.72 -5.71 -2.67
N ILE A 224 -13.69 -6.46 -2.31
CA ILE A 224 -12.32 -5.98 -2.09
C ILE A 224 -11.55 -5.97 -3.42
N GLY A 225 -11.00 -4.82 -3.84
CA GLY A 225 -10.33 -4.63 -5.13
C GLY A 225 -8.80 -4.77 -5.09
N HIS A 226 -8.18 -5.31 -6.16
CA HIS A 226 -6.85 -4.89 -6.67
C HIS A 226 -5.68 -4.77 -5.68
N SER A 227 -5.49 -3.56 -5.18
CA SER A 227 -4.48 -3.20 -4.16
C SER A 227 -4.60 -4.02 -2.89
N SER A 228 -5.77 -4.61 -2.66
CA SER A 228 -5.96 -5.59 -1.63
C SER A 228 -5.35 -6.94 -1.94
N TRP A 229 -5.02 -7.37 -3.15
CA TRP A 229 -4.54 -8.75 -3.39
C TRP A 229 -3.05 -8.93 -3.09
N GLN A 230 -2.19 -7.92 -3.22
CA GLN A 230 -0.85 -7.97 -2.62
C GLN A 230 -0.94 -7.96 -1.08
N VAL A 231 -1.88 -7.17 -0.54
CA VAL A 231 -2.16 -7.02 0.90
C VAL A 231 -2.89 -8.25 1.49
N THR A 232 -3.72 -8.92 0.70
CA THR A 232 -4.58 -10.09 0.98
C THR A 232 -3.88 -11.37 0.56
N ALA A 233 -2.86 -11.32 -0.29
CA ALA A 233 -1.91 -12.42 -0.36
C ALA A 233 -1.19 -12.57 0.98
N PHE A 234 -0.84 -11.45 1.61
CA PHE A 234 -0.34 -11.44 2.99
C PHE A 234 -1.44 -11.63 4.06
N ALA A 235 -2.67 -11.13 3.87
CA ALA A 235 -3.74 -11.21 4.89
C ALA A 235 -4.69 -12.42 4.75
N GLY A 236 -4.73 -13.08 3.59
CA GLY A 236 -5.55 -14.26 3.28
C GLY A 236 -5.01 -15.54 3.91
N LEU A 237 -3.73 -15.54 4.29
CA LEU A 237 -3.15 -16.46 5.28
C LEU A 237 -3.92 -16.47 6.62
N PHE A 238 -4.73 -15.44 6.90
CA PHE A 238 -5.32 -15.20 8.23
C PHE A 238 -6.85 -15.12 8.23
N ARG A 239 -7.52 -15.39 7.11
CA ARG A 239 -8.99 -15.27 6.99
C ARG A 239 -9.76 -16.57 6.80
N ASP A 240 -9.09 -17.66 6.43
CA ASP A 240 -9.70 -19.00 6.32
C ASP A 240 -9.34 -19.91 7.52
N MET A 241 -9.27 -19.33 8.73
CA MET A 241 -9.18 -20.03 10.02
C MET A 241 -10.29 -19.60 10.97
#